data_AF-H6L7J7-F1
#
_entry.id   AF-H6L7J7-F1
#
_cell.length_a   1.000
_cell.length_b   1.000
_cell.length_c   1.000
_cell.angle_alpha   90.00
_cell.angle_beta   90.00
_cell.angle_gamma   90.00
#
_symmetry.space_group_name_H-M   'P 1'
#
loop_
_entity.id
_entity.type
_entity.pdbx_description
1 polymer ?
#
loop_
_entity_poly.entity_id
_entity_poly.type
_entity_poly.pdbx_seq_one_letter_code
_entity_poly.pdbx_strand_id
1 'polypeptide(L)'
;MVYDFSVITTTDECDELEAQLQTELDAVNYRLQGRILRREKNSDKAVNLKVDEQSLLNEQQMLDNFLPTLQAGTPQHEEMSDRKTTVDYRLFKVRDQMERFGPVAQLMLDSNIDQLSRSQTSLQDMIAQVQAHRLTL
;
A
#
# COMPACT_ATOMS: atom_id res chain seq x y z
N MET A 1 -24.53 -0.02 -6.45
CA MET A 1 -25.56 -0.33 -7.45
C MET A 1 -26.53 -1.25 -6.76
N VAL A 2 -27.82 -0.90 -6.63
CA VAL A 2 -28.82 -1.79 -6.03
C VAL A 2 -29.62 -2.34 -7.20
N TYR A 3 -29.58 -3.65 -7.41
CA TYR A 3 -30.38 -4.29 -8.44
C TYR A 3 -31.83 -4.36 -7.95
N ASP A 4 -32.76 -3.93 -8.79
CA ASP A 4 -34.18 -4.12 -8.54
C ASP A 4 -34.58 -5.52 -9.04
N PHE A 5 -34.61 -6.47 -8.11
CA PHE A 5 -34.92 -7.87 -8.40
C PHE A 5 -36.38 -8.07 -8.83
N SER A 6 -37.26 -7.06 -8.68
CA SER A 6 -38.65 -7.14 -9.14
C SER A 6 -38.80 -7.19 -10.67
N VAL A 7 -37.74 -6.86 -11.41
CA VAL A 7 -37.68 -6.90 -12.88
C VAL A 7 -37.23 -8.27 -13.40
N ILE A 8 -36.68 -9.14 -12.53
CA ILE A 8 -36.23 -10.48 -12.89
C ILE A 8 -37.39 -11.45 -12.70
N THR A 9 -37.86 -12.01 -13.81
CA THR A 9 -39.12 -12.78 -13.86
C THR A 9 -38.91 -14.26 -14.20
N THR A 10 -37.72 -14.64 -14.64
CA THR A 10 -37.39 -16.01 -15.04
C THR A 10 -36.15 -16.54 -14.34
N THR A 11 -36.04 -17.86 -14.27
CA THR A 11 -34.84 -18.54 -13.74
C THR A 11 -33.61 -18.29 -14.58
N ASP A 12 -33.77 -18.19 -15.90
CA ASP A 12 -32.66 -17.97 -16.84
C ASP A 12 -32.05 -16.56 -16.66
N GLU A 13 -32.88 -15.54 -16.43
CA GLU A 13 -32.41 -14.18 -16.10
C GLU A 13 -31.63 -14.14 -14.76
N CYS A 14 -32.04 -14.95 -13.77
CA CYS A 14 -31.29 -15.12 -12.52
C CYS A 14 -29.91 -15.74 -12.78
N ASP A 15 -29.82 -16.78 -13.61
CA ASP A 15 -28.55 -17.47 -13.89
C ASP A 15 -27.58 -16.58 -14.68
N GLU A 16 -28.09 -15.79 -15.63
CA GLU A 16 -27.28 -14.78 -16.35
C GLU A 16 -26.73 -13.71 -15.41
N LEU A 17 -27.56 -13.16 -14.51
CA LEU A 17 -27.14 -12.17 -13.55
C LEU A 17 -26.15 -12.75 -12.52
N GLU A 18 -26.40 -13.97 -12.03
CA GLU A 18 -25.48 -14.68 -11.13
C GLU A 18 -24.10 -14.85 -11.77
N ALA A 19 -24.04 -15.27 -13.05
CA ALA A 19 -22.78 -15.41 -13.78
C ALA A 19 -22.03 -14.08 -13.96
N GLN A 20 -22.75 -12.98 -14.23
CA GLN A 20 -22.17 -11.65 -14.33
C GLN A 20 -21.59 -11.19 -12.97
N LEU A 21 -22.37 -11.31 -11.90
CA LEU A 21 -21.92 -10.96 -10.55
C LEU A 21 -20.73 -11.80 -10.09
N GLN A 22 -20.70 -13.08 -10.43
CA GLN A 22 -19.56 -13.95 -10.14
C GLN A 22 -18.29 -13.51 -10.89
N THR A 23 -18.43 -13.10 -12.15
CA THR A 23 -17.30 -12.57 -12.94
C THR A 23 -16.76 -11.27 -12.33
N GLU A 24 -17.64 -10.38 -11.87
CA GLU A 24 -17.23 -9.16 -11.16
C GLU A 24 -16.55 -9.49 -9.82
N LEU A 25 -17.09 -10.45 -9.07
CA LEU A 25 -16.53 -10.91 -7.81
C LEU A 25 -15.11 -11.46 -8.00
N ASP A 26 -14.88 -12.26 -9.04
CA ASP A 26 -13.56 -12.79 -9.36
C ASP A 26 -12.57 -11.68 -9.73
N ALA A 27 -13.01 -10.67 -10.47
CA ALA A 27 -12.19 -9.49 -10.80
C ALA A 27 -11.83 -8.67 -9.54
N VAL A 28 -12.78 -8.50 -8.61
CA VAL A 28 -12.52 -7.84 -7.31
C VAL A 28 -11.56 -8.67 -6.47
N ASN A 29 -11.74 -9.99 -6.39
CA ASN A 29 -10.87 -10.90 -5.66
C ASN A 29 -9.43 -10.85 -6.17
N TYR A 30 -9.24 -10.87 -7.49
CA TYR A 30 -7.92 -10.75 -8.11
C TYR A 30 -7.24 -9.42 -7.74
N ARG A 31 -7.98 -8.30 -7.83
CA ARG A 31 -7.47 -6.98 -7.44
C ARG A 31 -7.12 -6.93 -5.96
N LEU A 32 -7.97 -7.47 -5.10
CA LEU A 32 -7.78 -7.50 -3.64
C LEU A 32 -6.51 -8.27 -3.27
N GLN A 33 -6.32 -9.48 -3.81
CA GLN A 33 -5.10 -10.28 -3.60
C GLN A 33 -3.85 -9.51 -4.05
N GLY A 34 -3.90 -8.86 -5.22
CA GLY A 34 -2.79 -8.03 -5.70
C GLY A 34 -2.44 -6.86 -4.77
N ARG A 35 -3.45 -6.24 -4.13
CA ARG A 35 -3.23 -5.16 -3.14
C ARG A 35 -2.65 -5.69 -1.84
N ILE A 36 -3.14 -6.82 -1.34
CA ILE A 36 -2.63 -7.47 -0.12
C ILE A 36 -1.16 -7.84 -0.29
N LEU A 37 -0.80 -8.52 -1.38
CA LEU A 37 0.60 -8.88 -1.67
C LEU A 37 1.50 -7.65 -1.78
N ARG A 38 1.01 -6.56 -2.37
CA ARG A 38 1.76 -5.31 -2.47
C ARG A 38 1.94 -4.65 -1.10
N ARG A 39 0.92 -4.69 -0.25
CA ARG A 39 0.98 -4.18 1.14
C ARG A 39 2.04 -4.93 1.94
N GLU A 40 2.03 -6.26 1.89
CA GLU A 40 3.01 -7.11 2.60
C GLU A 40 4.44 -6.78 2.15
N LYS A 41 4.70 -6.75 0.84
CA LYS A 41 6.02 -6.40 0.30
C LYS A 41 6.48 -4.99 0.68
N ASN A 42 5.55 -4.04 0.72
CA ASN A 42 5.86 -2.66 1.11
C ASN A 42 6.11 -2.53 2.62
N SER A 43 5.50 -3.39 3.45
CA SER A 43 5.69 -3.42 4.91
C SER A 43 7.15 -3.63 5.29
N ASP A 44 7.75 -4.71 4.80
CA ASP A 44 9.14 -5.05 5.12
C ASP A 44 10.10 -3.97 4.64
N LYS A 45 9.85 -3.44 3.45
CA LYS A 45 10.67 -2.36 2.90
C LYS A 45 10.57 -1.08 3.72
N ALA A 46 9.38 -0.72 4.21
CA ALA A 46 9.18 0.45 5.05
C ALA A 46 9.93 0.34 6.39
N VAL A 47 9.91 -0.85 7.00
CA VAL A 47 10.65 -1.11 8.25
C VAL A 47 12.14 -0.91 8.02
N ASN A 48 12.69 -1.51 6.95
CA ASN A 48 14.11 -1.38 6.62
C ASN A 48 14.50 0.07 6.33
N LEU A 49 13.69 0.81 5.56
CA LEU A 49 13.95 2.23 5.28
C LEU A 49 13.93 3.09 6.55
N LYS A 50 13.06 2.78 7.51
CA LYS A 50 13.01 3.50 8.79
C LYS A 50 14.23 3.23 9.65
N VAL A 51 14.74 1.98 9.64
CA VAL A 51 16.00 1.63 10.32
C VAL A 51 17.18 2.36 9.67
N ASP A 52 17.25 2.36 8.33
CA ASP A 52 18.28 3.07 7.58
C ASP A 52 18.24 4.58 7.84
N GLU A 53 17.04 5.18 7.84
CA GLU A 53 16.87 6.60 8.16
C GLU A 53 17.41 6.91 9.57
N GLN A 54 17.05 6.10 10.57
CA GLN A 54 17.51 6.32 11.94
C GLN A 54 19.04 6.17 12.06
N SER A 55 19.63 5.19 11.37
CA SER A 55 21.09 5.02 11.36
C SER A 55 21.80 6.22 10.72
N LEU A 56 21.27 6.73 9.61
CA LEU A 56 21.81 7.90 8.92
C LEU A 56 21.66 9.17 9.74
N LEU A 57 20.53 9.36 10.44
CA LEU A 57 20.34 10.48 11.36
C LEU A 57 21.34 10.45 12.52
N ASN A 58 21.63 9.27 13.08
CA ASN A 58 22.62 9.14 14.14
C ASN A 58 24.03 9.47 13.62
N GLU A 59 24.38 9.00 12.41
CA GLU A 59 25.65 9.32 11.77
C GLU A 59 25.77 10.82 11.45
N GLN A 60 24.70 11.43 10.92
CA GLN A 60 24.63 12.86 10.65
C GLN A 60 24.84 13.67 11.94
N GLN A 61 24.17 13.29 13.03
CA GLN A 61 24.33 13.95 14.33
C GLN A 61 25.75 13.81 14.88
N MET A 62 26.38 12.65 14.71
CA MET A 62 27.79 12.46 15.09
C MET A 62 28.71 13.38 14.30
N LEU A 63 28.51 13.47 12.98
CA LEU A 63 29.30 14.35 12.10
C LEU A 63 29.07 15.83 12.42
N ASP A 64 27.83 16.23 12.71
CA ASP A 64 27.48 17.59 13.11
C ASP A 64 28.16 18.02 14.42
N ASN A 65 28.34 17.08 15.35
CA ASN A 65 29.07 17.33 16.59
C ASN A 65 30.59 17.30 16.41
N PHE A 66 31.10 16.46 15.51
CA PHE A 66 32.53 16.23 15.36
C PHE A 66 33.22 17.23 14.42
N LEU A 67 32.60 17.58 13.29
CA LEU A 67 33.16 18.52 12.32
C LEU A 67 33.61 19.86 12.94
N PRO A 68 32.83 20.51 13.81
CA PRO A 68 33.23 21.76 14.45
C PRO A 68 34.46 21.63 15.38
N THR A 69 34.80 20.42 15.82
CA THR A 69 35.97 20.15 16.66
C THR A 69 37.27 20.03 15.86
N LEU A 70 37.17 19.86 14.54
CA LEU A 70 38.30 19.74 13.64
C LEU A 70 38.74 21.09 13.12
N GLN A 71 40.04 21.27 12.97
CA GLN A 71 40.58 22.48 12.34
C GLN A 71 40.25 22.49 10.85
N ALA A 72 39.60 23.56 10.39
CA ALA A 72 39.26 23.75 8.98
C ALA A 72 40.51 23.75 8.08
N GLY A 73 40.37 23.20 6.87
CA GLY A 73 41.46 23.08 5.89
C GLY A 73 42.44 21.94 6.17
N THR A 74 42.18 21.10 7.18
CA THR A 74 42.93 19.86 7.39
C THR A 74 42.32 18.72 6.56
N PRO A 75 43.12 17.73 6.11
CA PRO A 75 42.60 16.58 5.39
C PRO A 75 41.49 15.83 6.14
N GLN A 76 41.59 15.72 7.47
CA GLN A 76 40.55 15.09 8.28
C GLN A 76 39.23 15.87 8.28
N HIS A 77 39.29 17.21 8.28
CA HIS A 77 38.09 18.03 8.18
C HIS A 77 37.40 17.87 6.82
N GLU A 78 38.17 17.86 5.73
CA GLU A 78 37.65 17.64 4.37
C GLU A 78 37.00 16.26 4.24
N GLU A 79 37.68 15.20 4.72
CA GLU A 79 37.14 13.83 4.71
C GLU A 79 35.81 13.72 5.47
N MET A 80 35.72 14.33 6.66
CA MET A 80 34.47 14.31 7.44
C MET A 80 33.37 15.16 6.77
N SER A 81 33.74 16.23 6.06
CA SER A 81 32.79 17.07 5.32
C SER A 81 32.20 16.35 4.11
N ASP A 82 33.03 15.61 3.37
CA ASP A 82 32.60 14.76 2.27
C ASP A 82 31.71 13.62 2.76
N ARG A 83 32.07 13.02 3.90
CA ARG A 83 31.24 12.01 4.55
C ARG A 83 29.89 12.58 4.95
N LYS A 84 29.83 13.77 5.53
CA LYS A 84 28.56 14.46 5.86
C LYS A 84 27.71 14.66 4.61
N THR A 85 28.30 15.16 3.53
CA THR A 85 27.59 15.35 2.24
C THR A 85 27.04 14.03 1.71
N THR A 86 27.79 12.94 1.84
CA THR A 86 27.36 11.59 1.44
C THR A 86 26.19 11.10 2.30
N VAL A 87 26.25 11.31 3.61
CA VAL A 87 25.16 10.95 4.54
C VAL A 87 23.89 11.75 4.21
N ASP A 88 24.01 13.06 3.98
CA ASP A 88 22.88 13.93 3.62
C ASP A 88 22.21 13.46 2.31
N TYR A 89 23.00 13.09 1.30
CA TYR A 89 22.48 12.52 0.05
C TYR A 89 21.77 11.17 0.26
N ARG A 90 22.35 10.28 1.08
CA ARG A 90 21.72 8.99 1.42
C ARG A 90 20.41 9.19 2.16
N LEU A 91 20.36 10.13 3.10
CA LEU A 91 19.16 10.49 3.84
C LEU A 91 18.06 10.98 2.90
N PHE A 92 18.40 11.86 1.95
CA PHE A 92 17.48 12.29 0.91
C PHE A 92 16.91 11.10 0.11
N LYS A 93 17.76 10.16 -0.31
CA LYS A 93 17.31 8.96 -1.03
C LYS A 93 16.40 8.06 -0.22
N VAL A 94 16.69 7.87 1.08
CA VAL A 94 15.83 7.08 1.96
C VAL A 94 14.46 7.75 2.12
N ARG A 95 14.42 9.07 2.28
CA ARG A 95 13.18 9.85 2.39
C ARG A 95 12.33 9.80 1.12
N ASP A 96 12.94 9.93 -0.07
CA ASP A 96 12.24 9.74 -1.35
C ASP A 96 11.63 8.33 -1.46
N GLN A 97 12.34 7.30 -0.99
CA GLN A 97 11.77 5.95 -0.94
C GLN A 97 10.66 5.81 0.11
N MET A 98 10.76 6.50 1.24
CA MET A 98 9.72 6.53 2.28
C MET A 98 8.41 7.13 1.78
N GLU A 99 8.43 8.07 0.83
CA GLU A 99 7.19 8.54 0.20
C GLU A 99 6.46 7.42 -0.56
N ARG A 100 7.20 6.47 -1.12
CA ARG A 100 6.66 5.38 -1.95
C ARG A 100 6.29 4.12 -1.18
N PHE A 101 7.02 3.84 -0.11
CA PHE A 101 6.92 2.58 0.64
C PHE A 101 6.53 2.78 2.11
N GLY A 102 6.71 3.99 2.64
CA GLY A 102 6.52 4.31 4.04
C GLY A 102 5.04 4.34 4.48
N PRO A 103 4.79 4.81 5.72
CA PRO A 103 3.49 4.70 6.37
C PRO A 103 2.33 5.31 5.58
N VAL A 104 2.55 6.46 4.93
CA VAL A 104 1.50 7.13 4.14
C VAL A 104 1.10 6.29 2.92
N ALA A 105 2.07 5.73 2.20
CA ALA A 105 1.81 4.86 1.06
C ALA A 105 1.07 3.57 1.50
N GLN A 106 1.38 3.06 2.69
CA GLN A 106 0.65 1.91 3.26
C GLN A 106 -0.78 2.28 3.64
N LEU A 107 -1.03 3.44 4.26
CA LEU A 107 -2.40 3.89 4.55
C LEU A 107 -3.26 3.98 3.28
N MET A 108 -2.69 4.44 2.17
CA MET A 108 -3.40 4.44 0.88
C MET A 108 -3.70 3.03 0.38
N LEU A 109 -2.79 2.06 0.57
CA LEU A 109 -3.04 0.67 0.21
C LEU A 109 -4.13 0.06 1.09
N ASP A 110 -4.10 0.32 2.39
CA ASP A 110 -5.07 -0.19 3.37
C ASP A 110 -6.47 0.34 3.05
N SER A 111 -6.59 1.62 2.73
CA SER A 111 -7.86 2.20 2.28
C SER A 111 -8.40 1.55 1.00
N ASN A 112 -7.54 1.24 0.03
CA ASN A 112 -7.95 0.55 -1.20
C ASN A 112 -8.37 -0.90 -0.92
N ILE A 113 -7.68 -1.59 0.00
CA ILE A 113 -8.04 -2.93 0.44
C ILE A 113 -9.43 -2.91 1.08
N ASP A 114 -9.70 -1.97 1.99
CA ASP A 114 -11.00 -1.83 2.64
C ASP A 114 -12.13 -1.58 1.64
N GLN A 115 -11.90 -0.72 0.63
CA GLN A 115 -12.89 -0.47 -0.43
C GLN A 115 -13.19 -1.72 -1.27
N LEU A 116 -12.15 -2.46 -1.64
CA LEU A 116 -12.30 -3.71 -2.40
C LEU A 116 -12.99 -4.79 -1.57
N SER A 117 -12.64 -4.94 -0.29
CA SER A 117 -13.29 -5.88 0.63
C SER A 117 -14.77 -5.57 0.80
N ARG A 118 -15.15 -4.29 0.93
CA ARG A 118 -16.57 -3.90 0.95
C ARG A 118 -17.29 -4.23 -0.36
N SER A 119 -16.63 -4.02 -1.49
CA SER A 119 -17.19 -4.36 -2.80
C SER A 119 -17.38 -5.87 -2.94
N GLN A 120 -16.42 -6.67 -2.46
CA GLN A 120 -16.48 -8.12 -2.42
C GLN A 120 -17.70 -8.59 -1.61
N THR A 121 -17.85 -8.10 -0.38
CA THR A 121 -19.02 -8.42 0.47
C THR A 121 -20.33 -8.03 -0.21
N SER A 122 -20.39 -6.83 -0.79
CA SER A 122 -21.59 -6.38 -1.50
C SER A 122 -21.97 -7.26 -2.69
N LEU A 123 -20.99 -7.77 -3.45
CA LEU A 123 -21.24 -8.69 -4.57
C LEU A 123 -21.69 -10.07 -4.08
N GLN A 124 -21.10 -10.57 -2.99
CA GLN A 124 -21.53 -11.82 -2.36
C GLN A 124 -22.97 -11.73 -1.85
N ASP A 125 -23.34 -10.60 -1.23
CA ASP A 125 -24.70 -10.36 -0.76
C ASP A 125 -25.69 -10.28 -1.93
N MET A 126 -25.31 -9.69 -3.07
CA MET A 126 -26.15 -9.66 -4.27
C MET A 126 -26.34 -11.05 -4.87
N ILE A 127 -25.28 -11.85 -4.98
CA ILE A 127 -25.36 -13.23 -5.46
C ILE A 127 -26.32 -14.03 -4.57
N ALA A 128 -26.20 -13.91 -3.25
CA ALA A 128 -27.11 -14.58 -2.32
C ALA A 128 -28.57 -14.13 -2.50
N GLN A 129 -28.81 -12.85 -2.78
CA GLN A 129 -30.15 -12.32 -3.07
C GLN A 129 -30.72 -12.88 -4.38
N VAL A 130 -29.92 -12.97 -5.45
CA VAL A 130 -30.33 -13.59 -6.72
C VAL A 130 -30.70 -15.05 -6.49
N GLN A 131 -29.84 -15.80 -5.79
CA GLN A 131 -30.09 -17.20 -5.47
C GLN A 131 -31.37 -17.40 -4.65
N ALA A 132 -31.64 -16.51 -3.69
CA ALA A 132 -32.86 -16.54 -2.90
C ALA A 132 -34.12 -16.21 -3.74
N HIS A 133 -34.05 -15.20 -4.60
CA HIS A 133 -35.16 -14.82 -5.50
C HIS A 133 -35.48 -15.92 -6.51
N ARG A 134 -34.46 -16.60 -7.05
CA ARG A 134 -34.64 -17.75 -7.96
C ARG A 134 -35.47 -18.87 -7.34
N LEU A 135 -35.42 -19.05 -6.02
CA LEU A 135 -36.24 -20.06 -5.31
C LEU A 135 -37.71 -19.66 -5.17
N THR A 136 -38.06 -18.41 -5.46
CA THR A 136 -39.42 -17.88 -5.36
C THR A 136 -40.13 -17.72 -6.71
N LEU A 137 -39.40 -17.90 -7.82
CA LEU A 137 -39.91 -17.94 -9.19
C LEU A 137 -40.36 -19.36 -9.58
#